data_AF-A0A938SYX0-F1
#
_entry.id   AF-A0A938SYX0-F1
#
_cell.length_a   1.000
_cell.length_b   1.000
_cell.length_c   1.000
_cell.angle_alpha   90.00
_cell.angle_beta   90.00
_cell.angle_gamma   90.00
#
_symmetry.space_group_name_H-M   'P 1'
#
loop_
_entity.id
_entity.type
_entity.pdbx_description
1 polymer ?
#
loop_
_entity_poly.entity_id
_entity_poly.type
_entity_poly.pdbx_seq_one_letter_code
_entity_poly.pdbx_strand_id
1 'polypeptide(L)' 'MSERVREILGWYGSDNAGTRTNLARLLGQGKLGGTGRLVILPVDQGFEHGPARSF' A
#
# COMPACT_ATOMS: atom_id res chain seq x y z
N MET A 1 -15.37 1.24 -4.07
CA MET A 1 -14.47 1.88 -3.09
C MET A 1 -15.23 2.07 -1.79
N SER A 2 -14.71 1.66 -0.64
CA SER A 2 -15.39 1.90 0.65
C SER A 2 -15.31 3.38 1.04
N GLU A 3 -16.18 3.84 1.95
CA GLU A 3 -16.12 5.20 2.48
C GLU A 3 -14.78 5.48 3.16
N ARG A 4 -14.26 4.50 3.92
CA ARG A 4 -12.95 4.63 4.58
C ARG A 4 -11.80 4.83 3.59
N VAL A 5 -11.79 4.09 2.47
CA VAL A 5 -10.75 4.26 1.45
C VAL A 5 -10.90 5.60 0.73
N ARG A 6 -12.13 6.06 0.47
CA ARG A 6 -12.35 7.40 -0.11
C ARG A 6 -11.86 8.52 0.80
N GLU A 7 -12.11 8.41 2.10
CA GLU A 7 -11.62 9.36 3.11
C GLU A 7 -10.10 9.44 3.09
N ILE A 8 -9.41 8.28 3.13
CA ILE A 8 -7.94 8.22 3.06
C ILE A 8 -7.42 8.87 1.77
N LEU A 9 -8.01 8.55 0.62
CA LEU A 9 -7.62 9.17 -0.67
C LEU A 9 -7.88 10.69 -0.70
N GLY A 10 -8.83 11.19 0.10
CA GLY A 10 -9.11 12.61 0.26
C GLY A 10 -7.96 13.39 0.90
N TRP A 11 -7.09 12.74 1.69
CA TRP A 11 -5.92 13.39 2.30
C TRP A 11 -4.79 13.66 1.31
N TYR A 12 -4.78 12.97 0.16
CA TYR A 12 -3.76 13.07 -0.87
C TYR A 12 -4.21 13.96 -2.05
N GLY A 13 -5.07 14.95 -1.79
CA GLY A 13 -5.67 15.81 -2.83
C GLY A 13 -4.65 16.62 -3.64
N SER A 14 -3.49 16.91 -3.06
CA SER A 14 -2.37 17.59 -3.72
C SER A 14 -1.52 16.67 -4.60
N ASP A 15 -1.67 15.35 -4.48
CA ASP A 15 -0.92 14.39 -5.28
C ASP A 15 -1.52 14.18 -6.67
N ASN A 16 -0.64 13.85 -7.62
CA ASN A 16 -1.04 13.59 -8.99
C ASN A 16 -1.98 12.36 -9.10
N ALA A 17 -2.69 12.27 -10.23
CA ALA A 17 -3.66 11.20 -10.47
C ALA A 17 -3.03 9.80 -10.44
N GLY A 18 -1.79 9.64 -10.89
CA GLY A 18 -1.07 8.37 -10.87
C GLY A 18 -0.80 7.87 -9.45
N THR A 19 -0.31 8.74 -8.57
CA THR A 19 -0.10 8.43 -7.15
C THR A 19 -1.40 8.00 -6.47
N ARG A 20 -2.47 8.79 -6.63
CA ARG A 20 -3.78 8.47 -6.05
C ARG A 20 -4.37 7.17 -6.60
N THR A 21 -4.16 6.87 -7.87
CA THR A 21 -4.59 5.62 -8.50
C THR A 21 -3.85 4.41 -7.93
N ASN A 22 -2.53 4.53 -7.73
CA ASN A 22 -1.72 3.48 -7.11
C ASN A 22 -2.11 3.23 -5.65
N LEU A 23 -2.34 4.29 -4.87
CA LEU A 23 -2.84 4.18 -3.49
C LEU A 23 -4.21 3.49 -3.45
N ALA A 24 -5.13 3.87 -4.33
CA ALA A 24 -6.44 3.24 -4.45
C ALA A 24 -6.31 1.75 -4.78
N ARG A 25 -5.37 1.38 -5.67
CA ARG A 25 -5.10 -0.01 -6.04
C ARG A 25 -4.55 -0.81 -4.85
N LEU A 26 -3.59 -0.28 -4.10
CA LEU A 26 -3.02 -0.93 -2.91
C LEU A 26 -4.09 -1.15 -1.83
N LEU A 27 -4.86 -0.10 -1.51
CA LEU A 27 -5.91 -0.15 -0.49
C LEU A 27 -7.13 -0.97 -0.91
N GLY A 28 -7.28 -1.25 -2.20
CA GLY A 28 -8.35 -2.06 -2.78
C GLY A 28 -8.01 -3.53 -3.00
N GLN A 29 -6.78 -3.96 -2.71
CA GLN A 29 -6.29 -5.30 -3.08
C GLN A 29 -6.28 -6.27 -1.90
N GLY A 30 -6.47 -7.57 -2.21
CA GLY A 30 -6.31 -8.67 -1.28
C GLY A 30 -7.35 -8.72 -0.15
N LYS A 31 -7.03 -9.46 0.92
CA LYS A 31 -7.93 -9.69 2.07
C LYS A 31 -8.29 -8.42 2.83
N LEU A 32 -7.43 -7.40 2.80
CA LEU A 32 -7.66 -6.10 3.45
C LEU A 32 -8.29 -5.06 2.52
N GLY A 33 -8.60 -5.42 1.27
CA GLY A 33 -9.20 -4.53 0.29
C GLY A 33 -10.45 -3.85 0.83
N GLY A 34 -10.51 -2.51 0.73
CA GLY A 34 -11.65 -1.73 1.21
C GLY A 34 -11.70 -1.49 2.72
N THR A 35 -10.81 -2.10 3.52
CA THR A 35 -10.78 -1.86 4.98
C THR A 35 -10.09 -0.55 5.35
N GLY A 36 -9.34 0.04 4.42
CA GLY A 36 -8.46 1.19 4.70
C GLY A 36 -7.21 0.81 5.50
N ARG A 37 -6.89 -0.48 5.62
CA ARG A 37 -5.68 -1.00 6.26
C ARG A 37 -4.75 -1.60 5.21
N LEU A 38 -3.45 -1.35 5.37
CA LEU A 38 -2.39 -1.93 4.56
C LEU A 38 -1.37 -2.56 5.49
N VAL A 39 -0.95 -3.79 5.20
CA VAL A 39 0.16 -4.45 5.89
C VAL A 39 1.30 -4.50 4.91
N ILE A 40 2.43 -3.91 5.28
CA ILE A 40 3.68 -3.97 4.55
C ILE A 40 4.59 -4.87 5.37
N LEU A 41 5.11 -5.93 4.74
CA LEU A 41 6.18 -6.72 5.29
C LEU A 41 7.49 -6.16 4.73
N PRO A 42 8.27 -5.40 5.51
CA PRO A 42 9.56 -4.91 5.05
C PRO A 42 10.54 -6.08 5.05
N VAL A 43 10.85 -6.61 3.85
CA VAL A 43 11.95 -7.55 3.66
C VAL A 43 12.89 -6.94 2.62
N ASP A 44 13.94 -6.30 3.10
CA ASP A 44 15.07 -5.81 2.31
C ASP A 44 16.32 -6.70 2.48
N GLN A 45 16.32 -7.62 3.46
CA GLN A 45 17.46 -8.47 3.79
C GLN A 45 18.08 -9.20 2.58
N GLY A 46 17.28 -9.63 1.60
CA GLY A 46 17.81 -10.31 0.41
C GLY A 46 18.72 -9.43 -0.46
N PHE A 47 18.60 -8.10 -0.39
CA PHE A 47 19.44 -7.15 -1.12
C PHE A 47 20.77 -6.87 -0.37
N GLU A 48 20.72 -6.73 0.96
CA GLU A 48 21.89 -6.36 1.78
C GLU A 48 22.70 -7.56 2.31
N HIS A 49 22.10 -8.75 2.41
CA HIS A 49 22.74 -9.91 3.07
C HIS A 49 22.95 -11.13 2.18
N GLY A 50 22.53 -11.07 0.91
CA GLY A 50 22.61 -12.21 -0.01
C GLY A 50 21.72 -13.38 0.42
N PRO A 51 21.68 -14.47 -0.37
CA PRO A 51 20.62 -15.49 -0.30
C PRO A 51 20.57 -16.33 0.99
N ALA A 52 21.57 -16.22 1.87
CA ALA A 52 21.74 -17.10 3.02
C ALA A 52 21.10 -16.58 4.33
N ARG A 53 20.63 -15.33 4.38
CA ARG A 53 19.99 -14.75 5.57
C ARG A 53 18.83 -13.85 5.14
N SER A 54 17.66 -14.46 4.98
CA SER A 54 16.42 -13.77 4.65
C SER A 54 15.29 -14.36 5.50
N PHE A 55 14.89 -13.65 6.56
CA PHE A 55 13.60 -13.80 7.23
C PHE A 55 13.08 -12.44 7.66
#